data_AF-A0A521YS24-F1
#
_entry.id   AF-A0A521YS24-F1
#
_cell.length_a   1.000
_cell.length_b   1.000
_cell.length_c   1.000
_cell.angle_alpha   90.00
_cell.angle_beta   90.00
_cell.angle_gamma   90.00
#
_symmetry.space_group_name_H-M   'P 1'
#
loop_
_entity.id
_entity.type
_entity.pdbx_description
1 polymer ?
#
loop_
_entity_poly.entity_id
_entity_poly.type
_entity_poly.pdbx_seq_one_letter_code
_entity_poly.pdbx_strand_id
1 'polypeptide(L)' 'MDLAKKPKPSGVCNLCNAPTDRREALNQRCSLVVNGRRCSGTIKSAVNALWDECESCHATGKVGTQECTECKGFGWKIYA' A
#
# COMPACT_ATOMS: atom_id res chain seq x y z
N MET A 1 7.10 20.90 -11.46
CA MET A 1 6.07 19.91 -11.83
C MET A 1 5.62 19.27 -10.53
N ASP A 2 4.53 19.75 -9.95
CA ASP A 2 3.94 19.12 -8.78
C ASP A 2 3.43 17.74 -9.20
N LEU A 3 4.03 16.67 -8.66
CA LEU A 3 3.52 15.33 -8.90
C LEU A 3 2.14 15.21 -8.24
N ALA A 4 1.15 14.78 -9.03
CA ALA A 4 -0.18 14.53 -8.50
C ALA A 4 -0.12 13.42 -7.42
N LYS A 5 -0.85 13.64 -6.32
CA LYS A 5 -1.00 12.64 -5.26
C LYS A 5 -1.73 11.41 -5.81
N LYS A 6 -1.27 10.23 -5.40
CA LYS A 6 -1.94 8.96 -5.70
C LYS A 6 -3.23 8.83 -4.89
N PRO A 7 -4.23 8.11 -5.41
CA PRO A 7 -5.39 7.72 -4.61
C PRO A 7 -4.96 6.82 -3.44
N LYS A 8 -5.76 6.82 -2.37
CA LYS A 8 -5.57 5.88 -1.25
C LYS A 8 -5.78 4.44 -1.74
N PRO A 9 -4.99 3.46 -1.27
CA PRO A 9 -5.13 2.07 -1.72
C PRO A 9 -6.51 1.49 -1.42
N SER A 10 -6.99 0.65 -2.35
CA SER A 10 -8.33 0.06 -2.26
C SER A 10 -8.41 -1.12 -1.29
N GLY A 11 -7.27 -1.76 -1.01
CA GLY A 11 -7.19 -2.86 -0.06
C GLY A 11 -5.87 -2.92 0.69
N VAL A 12 -5.89 -3.69 1.78
CA VAL A 12 -4.73 -3.95 2.62
C VAL A 12 -4.79 -5.38 3.16
N CYS A 13 -3.64 -6.04 3.25
CA CYS A 13 -3.57 -7.34 3.92
C CYS A 13 -3.82 -7.20 5.42
N ASN A 14 -4.76 -7.94 5.98
CA ASN A 14 -5.06 -7.95 7.41
C ASN A 14 -3.98 -8.59 8.30
N LEU A 15 -2.84 -8.99 7.73
CA LEU A 15 -1.75 -9.63 8.46
C LEU A 15 -0.43 -8.91 8.26
N CYS A 16 0.02 -8.74 7.02
CA CYS A 16 1.29 -8.07 6.73
C CYS A 16 1.15 -6.58 6.38
N ASN A 17 -0.07 -6.03 6.45
CA ASN A 17 -0.38 -4.63 6.14
C ASN A 17 0.04 -4.18 4.72
N ALA A 18 0.29 -5.12 3.81
CA ALA A 18 0.64 -4.79 2.43
C ALA A 18 -0.56 -4.14 1.71
N PRO A 19 -0.43 -2.89 1.24
CA PRO A 19 -1.46 -2.21 0.45
C PRO A 19 -1.60 -2.81 -0.94
N THR A 20 -2.74 -2.58 -1.58
CA THR A 20 -2.98 -2.90 -2.99
C THR A 20 -4.00 -1.96 -3.60
N ASP A 21 -3.79 -1.61 -4.85
CA ASP A 21 -4.77 -0.87 -5.66
C ASP A 21 -5.68 -1.82 -6.47
N ARG A 22 -5.25 -3.09 -6.62
CA ARG A 22 -5.95 -4.13 -7.37
C ARG A 22 -7.22 -4.60 -6.65
N ARG A 23 -8.37 -4.26 -7.21
CA ARG A 23 -9.69 -4.64 -6.66
C ARG A 23 -9.93 -6.15 -6.73
N GLU A 24 -9.39 -6.81 -7.73
CA GLU A 24 -9.44 -8.26 -7.92
C GLU A 24 -8.68 -9.03 -6.81
N ALA A 25 -7.76 -8.36 -6.11
CA ALA A 25 -7.07 -8.95 -4.97
C ALA A 25 -7.93 -8.95 -3.70
N LEU A 26 -9.01 -8.17 -3.64
CA LEU A 26 -9.88 -8.11 -2.46
C LEU A 26 -10.49 -9.48 -2.16
N ASN A 27 -10.51 -9.83 -0.88
CA ASN A 27 -10.91 -11.13 -0.35
C ASN A 27 -10.06 -12.31 -0.83
N GLN A 28 -8.96 -12.06 -1.54
CA GLN A 28 -7.99 -13.08 -1.93
C GLN A 28 -6.85 -13.16 -0.92
N ARG A 29 -6.20 -14.33 -0.87
CA ARG A 29 -4.99 -14.53 -0.08
C ARG A 29 -3.86 -13.65 -0.60
N CYS A 30 -3.21 -12.93 0.31
CA CYS A 30 -2.08 -12.06 0.01
C CYS A 30 -1.00 -12.80 -0.81
N SER A 31 -0.52 -12.16 -1.88
CA SER A 31 0.53 -12.72 -2.74
C SER A 31 1.95 -12.41 -2.27
N LEU A 32 2.09 -11.55 -1.26
CA LEU A 32 3.41 -11.13 -0.78
C LEU A 32 4.11 -12.28 -0.04
N VAL A 33 5.41 -12.42 -0.27
CA VAL A 33 6.29 -13.29 0.53
C VAL A 33 6.87 -12.46 1.68
N VAL A 34 6.66 -12.94 2.90
CA VAL A 34 7.15 -12.34 4.14
C VAL A 34 7.92 -13.42 4.89
N ASN A 35 9.18 -13.14 5.26
CA ASN A 35 10.07 -14.10 5.93
C ASN A 35 10.19 -15.44 5.18
N GLY A 36 10.37 -15.38 3.85
CA GLY A 36 10.56 -16.57 3.01
C GLY A 36 9.31 -17.42 2.78
N ARG A 37 8.13 -17.01 3.29
CA ARG A 37 6.86 -17.73 3.08
C ARG A 37 5.80 -16.79 2.55
N ARG A 38 4.89 -17.32 1.71
CA ARG A 38 3.72 -16.56 1.26
C ARG A 38 2.85 -16.20 2.45
N CYS A 39 2.51 -14.93 2.58
CA CYS A 39 1.65 -14.42 3.64
C CYS A 39 0.34 -15.23 3.72
N SER A 40 -0.05 -15.59 4.95
CA SER A 40 -1.30 -16.29 5.24
C SER A 40 -2.50 -15.35 5.38
N GLY A 41 -2.27 -14.03 5.37
CA GLY A 41 -3.32 -13.03 5.44
C GLY A 41 -4.16 -12.93 4.17
N THR A 42 -5.29 -12.26 4.31
CA THR A 42 -6.25 -11.96 3.25
C THR A 42 -6.27 -10.47 3.00
N ILE A 43 -6.36 -10.05 1.75
CA ILE A 43 -6.56 -8.64 1.42
C ILE A 43 -8.01 -8.27 1.77
N LYS A 44 -8.18 -7.26 2.62
CA LYS A 44 -9.47 -6.68 2.96
C LYS A 44 -9.62 -5.32 2.29
N SER A 45 -10.88 -4.91 2.09
CA SER A 45 -11.18 -3.55 1.62
C SER A 45 -10.63 -2.53 2.62
N ALA A 46 -9.98 -1.49 2.11
CA ALA A 46 -9.37 -0.43 2.90
C ALA A 46 -10.02 0.93 2.65
N VAL A 47 -11.25 0.95 2.12
CA VAL A 47 -12.02 2.17 1.84
C VAL A 47 -12.27 3.02 3.10
N ASN A 48 -12.38 2.36 4.26
CA ASN A 48 -12.56 3.01 5.57
C ASN A 48 -11.30 2.92 6.44
N ALA A 49 -10.16 2.54 5.87
CA ALA A 49 -8.91 2.49 6.62
C ALA A 49 -8.35 3.90 6.83
N LEU A 50 -7.66 4.07 7.96
CA LEU A 50 -6.87 5.28 8.23
C LEU A 50 -5.56 5.17 7.46
N TRP A 51 -5.43 6.01 6.43
CA TRP A 51 -4.25 6.13 5.59
C TRP A 51 -3.52 7.42 5.94
N ASP A 52 -2.26 7.29 6.34
CA ASP A 52 -1.36 8.41 6.48
C ASP A 52 -0.64 8.66 5.17
N GLU A 53 -0.49 9.93 4.86
CA GLU A 53 0.37 10.38 3.78
C GLU A 53 1.81 9.97 4.08
N CYS A 54 2.48 9.34 3.11
CA CYS A 54 3.90 9.03 3.26
C CYS A 54 4.71 10.33 3.21
N GLU A 55 5.30 10.71 4.34
CA GLU A 55 6.05 11.97 4.49
C GLU A 55 7.22 12.08 3.50
N SER A 56 7.91 10.98 3.21
CA SER A 56 9.05 10.99 2.28
C SER A 56 8.68 11.37 0.84
N CYS A 57 7.47 11.07 0.40
CA CYS A 57 7.05 11.30 -0.99
C CYS A 57 5.78 12.13 -1.14
N HIS A 58 5.19 12.61 -0.04
CA HIS A 58 3.97 13.41 -0.02
C HIS A 58 2.83 12.82 -0.88
N ALA A 59 2.55 11.52 -0.70
CA ALA A 59 1.57 10.75 -1.45
C ALA A 59 1.80 10.61 -2.97
N THR A 60 2.95 11.02 -3.51
CA THR A 60 3.26 10.83 -4.93
C THR A 60 3.71 9.40 -5.26
N GLY A 61 4.19 8.67 -4.24
CA GLY A 61 4.81 7.35 -4.39
C GLY A 61 6.23 7.40 -4.96
N LYS A 62 6.83 8.58 -5.13
CA LYS A 62 8.19 8.73 -5.68
C LYS A 62 9.00 9.77 -4.92
N VAL A 63 10.31 9.57 -4.85
CA VAL A 63 11.27 10.57 -4.40
C VAL A 63 12.15 10.90 -5.61
N GLY A 64 11.92 12.07 -6.20
CA GLY A 64 12.46 12.40 -7.53
C GLY A 64 11.92 11.45 -8.60
N THR A 65 12.81 10.72 -9.26
CA THR A 65 12.44 9.73 -10.31
C THR A 65 12.29 8.31 -9.78
N GLN A 66 12.70 8.04 -8.54
CA GLN A 66 12.72 6.70 -7.95
C GLN A 66 11.42 6.40 -7.21
N GLU A 67 11.05 5.11 -7.17
CA GLU A 67 9.96 4.64 -6.31
C GLU A 67 10.32 4.90 -4.84
N CYS A 68 9.37 5.46 -4.08
CA CYS A 68 9.56 5.65 -2.66
C CYS A 68 9.59 4.30 -1.96
N THR A 69 10.75 3.94 -1.39
CA THR A 69 10.96 2.65 -0.72
C THR A 69 10.18 2.52 0.59
N GLU A 70 9.91 3.64 1.27
CA GLU A 70 9.17 3.66 2.54
C GLU A 70 7.71 3.19 2.36
N CYS A 71 7.01 3.73 1.37
CA CYS A 71 5.65 3.33 1.04
C CYS A 71 5.58 2.33 -0.12
N LYS A 72 6.72 1.81 -0.61
CA LYS A 72 6.83 0.92 -1.79
C LYS A 72 6.04 1.44 -2.99
N GLY A 73 6.15 2.73 -3.26
CA GLY A 73 5.48 3.36 -4.39
C GLY A 73 4.00 3.70 -4.22
N PHE A 74 3.34 3.35 -3.11
CA PHE A 74 1.91 3.60 -2.93
C PHE A 74 1.56 5.05 -2.58
N GLY A 75 2.49 5.79 -1.95
CA GLY A 75 2.26 7.14 -1.46
C GLY A 75 1.57 7.20 -0.09
N TRP A 76 1.00 6.10 0.37
CA TRP A 76 0.25 6.04 1.62
C TRP A 76 0.75 4.89 2.49
N LYS A 77 0.66 5.07 3.80
CA LYS A 77 0.91 4.04 4.82
C LYS A 77 -0.36 3.81 5.61
N ILE A 78 -0.63 2.58 5.99
CA ILE A 78 -1.76 2.31 6.89
C ILE A 78 -1.34 2.70 8.32
N TYR A 79 -2.19 3.43 9.02
CA TYR A 79 -2.00 3.70 10.45
C TYR A 79 -2.21 2.38 11.19
N ALA A 80 -1.18 1.91 11.89
CA ALA A 80 -1.16 0.64 12.61
C ALA A 80 -1.16 0.87 14.12
#